data_AF-A0AAD1S8U4-F1
#
_entry.id   AF-A0AAD1S8U4-F1
#
_cell.length_a   1.000
_cell.length_b   1.000
_cell.length_c   1.000
_cell.angle_alpha   90.00
_cell.angle_beta   90.00
_cell.angle_gamma   90.00
#
_symmetry.space_group_name_H-M   'P 1'
#
loop_
_entity.id
_entity.type
_entity.pdbx_description
1 polymer ?
#
loop_
_entity_poly.entity_id
_entity_poly.type
_entity_poly.pdbx_seq_one_letter_code
_entity_poly.pdbx_strand_id
1 'polypeptide(L)'
;MLPFIRQGVQTFWQQNILQCRCFSHLALSEYVPACAPVDRHQVELLQDFVSCSQRLFVMTGAGISTESGIPDYRSEGVGLYSRTERRPIEHSEFVRSEAARRRYWARNFVGWPQFSSHQPNEAHIALSNWERAGKLHWLVTQNVDALHTKAGQQRLSELHGCTHRVTCLSCKTVVKRSELQERFMVLNPSWNEESHGVAPDGDVFLTDEQVANFNVPACESCGGVLKPQVTFFGDTVSQELVFSLYDYLSQSDAMFIIGSSLQLVNLPNYMSEDTEKL
;
A
#
# COMPACT_ATOMS: atom_id res chain seq x y z
N MET A 1 26.41 -12.19 -32.86
CA MET A 1 25.33 -11.28 -32.40
C MET A 1 24.91 -11.53 -30.93
N LEU A 2 25.24 -12.67 -30.34
CA LEU A 2 25.07 -12.98 -28.90
C LEU A 2 26.09 -12.33 -27.91
N PRO A 3 27.32 -11.91 -28.28
CA PRO A 3 28.26 -11.30 -27.32
C PRO A 3 27.90 -9.85 -26.92
N PHE A 4 27.23 -9.11 -27.82
CA PHE A 4 26.93 -7.69 -27.62
C PHE A 4 25.79 -7.44 -26.62
N ILE A 5 24.84 -8.37 -26.50
CA ILE A 5 23.71 -8.26 -25.54
C ILE A 5 24.20 -8.47 -24.10
N ARG A 6 25.19 -9.36 -23.87
CA ARG A 6 25.80 -9.54 -22.55
C ARG A 6 26.56 -8.29 -22.08
N GLN A 7 27.27 -7.61 -22.98
CA GLN A 7 27.96 -6.36 -22.64
C GLN A 7 27.01 -5.20 -22.34
N GLY A 8 25.88 -5.09 -23.06
CA GLY A 8 24.86 -4.06 -22.80
C GLY A 8 24.12 -4.24 -21.47
N VAL A 9 23.88 -5.48 -21.05
CA VAL A 9 23.28 -5.78 -19.74
C VAL A 9 24.30 -5.55 -18.60
N GLN A 10 25.57 -5.93 -18.79
CA GLN A 10 26.63 -5.64 -17.81
C GLN A 10 26.87 -4.14 -17.60
N THR A 11 26.81 -3.31 -18.65
CA THR A 11 26.99 -1.85 -18.52
C THR A 11 25.81 -1.16 -17.85
N PHE A 12 24.57 -1.65 -18.05
CA PHE A 12 23.38 -1.17 -17.33
C PHE A 12 23.50 -1.42 -15.81
N TRP A 13 24.00 -2.60 -15.43
CA TRP A 13 24.22 -2.94 -14.03
C TRP A 13 25.47 -2.26 -13.46
N GLN A 14 26.58 -2.10 -14.19
CA GLN A 14 27.75 -1.38 -13.67
C GLN A 14 27.48 0.11 -13.41
N GLN A 15 26.64 0.77 -14.21
CA GLN A 15 26.27 2.17 -13.97
C GLN A 15 25.26 2.35 -12.82
N ASN A 16 24.48 1.32 -12.46
CA ASN A 16 23.48 1.38 -11.38
C ASN A 16 23.89 0.64 -10.08
N ILE A 17 24.88 -0.27 -10.11
CA ILE A 17 25.37 -1.02 -8.94
C ILE A 17 26.56 -0.32 -8.25
N LEU A 18 27.25 0.61 -8.92
CA LEU A 18 28.43 1.31 -8.34
C LEU A 18 28.09 2.55 -7.48
N GLN A 19 26.94 2.53 -6.80
CA GLN A 19 26.75 3.29 -5.57
C GLN A 19 26.04 2.45 -4.50
N CYS A 20 26.55 1.24 -4.21
CA CYS A 20 26.55 0.75 -2.83
C CYS A 20 27.42 1.68 -1.98
N ARG A 21 26.93 2.91 -1.73
CA ARG A 21 27.43 3.72 -0.63
C ARG A 21 27.04 2.96 0.62
N CYS A 22 28.05 2.57 1.39
CA CYS A 22 27.87 2.16 2.78
C CYS A 22 27.14 3.33 3.46
N PHE A 23 25.81 3.23 3.58
CA PHE A 23 25.02 4.26 4.25
C PHE A 23 25.35 4.18 5.73
N SER A 24 26.26 5.05 6.15
CA SER A 24 26.46 5.42 7.53
C SER A 24 25.13 5.95 8.07
N HIS A 25 24.49 5.18 8.96
CA HIS A 25 23.44 5.61 9.89
C HIS A 25 22.34 6.53 9.32
N LEU A 26 21.60 6.07 8.30
CA LEU A 26 20.17 6.42 8.27
C LEU A 26 19.53 5.61 9.39
N ALA A 27 18.91 6.29 10.36
CA ALA A 27 18.09 5.61 11.35
C ALA A 27 17.01 4.85 10.56
N LEU A 28 17.14 3.52 10.50
CA LEU A 28 16.10 2.67 9.94
C LEU A 28 14.80 3.02 10.66
N SER A 29 13.71 3.18 9.91
CA SER A 29 12.40 3.46 10.51
C SER A 29 12.13 2.41 11.60
N GLU A 30 11.52 2.84 12.72
CA GLU A 30 11.11 1.97 13.83
C GLU A 30 10.16 0.84 13.39
N TYR A 31 9.66 0.89 12.16
CA TYR A 31 8.75 -0.09 11.56
C TYR A 31 9.44 -1.16 10.72
N VAL A 32 10.74 -1.03 10.44
CA VAL A 32 11.48 -2.07 9.72
C VAL A 32 11.81 -3.20 10.69
N PRO A 33 11.38 -4.46 10.43
CA PRO A 33 11.70 -5.57 11.31
C PRO A 33 13.20 -5.86 11.35
N ALA A 34 13.65 -6.47 12.44
CA ALA A 34 15.01 -6.98 12.51
C ALA A 34 15.23 -8.02 11.40
N CYS A 35 16.33 -7.86 10.66
CA CYS A 35 16.72 -8.77 9.60
C CYS A 35 18.21 -9.10 9.74
N ALA A 36 18.61 -10.30 9.33
CA ALA A 36 20.02 -10.64 9.23
C ALA A 36 20.70 -9.73 8.17
N PRO A 37 22.03 -9.53 8.24
CA PRO A 37 22.75 -8.84 7.18
C PRO A 37 22.48 -9.47 5.81
N VAL A 38 22.38 -8.63 4.78
CA VAL A 38 22.09 -9.04 3.41
C VAL A 38 23.12 -10.06 2.92
N ASP A 39 22.64 -11.24 2.51
CA ASP A 39 23.47 -12.26 1.85
C ASP A 39 23.70 -11.88 0.38
N ARG A 40 24.97 -11.68 0.01
CA ARG A 40 25.35 -11.32 -1.36
C ARG A 40 24.93 -12.38 -2.37
N HIS A 41 24.95 -13.66 -2.00
CA HIS A 41 24.54 -14.72 -2.89
C HIS A 41 23.04 -14.64 -3.22
N GLN A 42 22.19 -14.31 -2.24
CA GLN A 42 20.76 -14.08 -2.47
C GLN A 42 20.50 -12.88 -3.39
N VAL A 43 21.30 -11.81 -3.25
CA VAL A 43 21.23 -10.65 -4.16
C VAL A 43 21.60 -11.04 -5.59
N GLU A 44 22.65 -11.86 -5.77
CA GLU A 44 23.04 -12.38 -7.09
C GLU A 44 21.94 -13.26 -7.71
N LEU A 45 21.29 -14.12 -6.92
CA LEU A 45 20.17 -14.92 -7.39
C LEU A 45 18.97 -14.06 -7.81
N LEU A 46 18.62 -13.03 -7.03
CA LEU A 46 17.58 -12.08 -7.39
C LEU A 46 17.94 -11.31 -8.67
N GLN A 47 19.20 -10.91 -8.78
CA GLN A 47 19.74 -10.22 -9.95
C GLN A 47 19.60 -11.06 -11.22
N ASP A 48 19.96 -12.34 -11.15
CA ASP A 48 19.83 -13.28 -12.26
C ASP A 48 18.36 -13.55 -12.63
N PHE A 49 17.50 -13.76 -11.62
CA PHE A 49 16.06 -13.91 -11.80
C PHE A 49 15.44 -12.74 -12.55
N VAL A 50 15.69 -11.51 -12.06
CA VAL A 50 15.19 -10.29 -12.70
C VAL A 50 15.80 -10.14 -14.09
N SER A 51 17.09 -10.42 -14.28
CA SER A 51 17.75 -10.27 -15.59
C SER A 51 17.13 -11.15 -16.67
N CYS A 52 16.71 -12.36 -16.33
CA CYS A 52 16.08 -13.32 -17.26
C CYS A 52 14.64 -12.94 -17.68
N SER A 53 13.89 -12.24 -16.83
CA SER A 53 12.52 -11.79 -17.14
C SER A 53 12.50 -10.63 -18.15
N GLN A 54 11.53 -10.58 -19.06
CA GLN A 54 11.27 -9.40 -19.91
C GLN A 54 9.94 -8.74 -19.55
N ARG A 55 9.04 -9.46 -18.87
CA ARG A 55 7.72 -8.99 -18.48
C ARG A 55 7.45 -9.38 -17.03
N LEU A 56 8.07 -8.64 -16.11
CA LEU A 56 7.97 -8.93 -14.68
C LEU A 56 6.62 -8.47 -14.10
N PHE A 57 5.87 -9.39 -13.50
CA PHE A 57 4.73 -9.06 -12.66
C PHE A 57 5.20 -8.83 -11.22
N VAL A 58 4.87 -7.69 -10.63
CA VAL A 58 5.30 -7.36 -9.26
C VAL A 58 4.08 -7.30 -8.34
N MET A 59 4.16 -7.98 -7.20
CA MET A 59 3.20 -7.81 -6.12
C MET A 59 3.85 -7.20 -4.89
N THR A 60 3.27 -6.13 -4.35
CA THR A 60 3.76 -5.47 -3.15
C THR A 60 2.77 -5.52 -1.99
N GLY A 61 3.29 -5.55 -0.77
CA GLY A 61 2.52 -5.42 0.47
C GLY A 61 3.13 -4.38 1.42
N ALA A 62 2.60 -4.30 2.64
CA ALA A 62 2.89 -3.20 3.57
C ALA A 62 4.38 -3.10 3.96
N GLY A 63 5.13 -4.20 3.88
CA GLY A 63 6.57 -4.23 4.16
C GLY A 63 7.37 -3.28 3.27
N ILE A 64 6.96 -3.06 2.01
CA ILE A 64 7.65 -2.12 1.11
C ILE A 64 7.58 -0.66 1.61
N SER A 65 6.58 -0.32 2.44
CA SER A 65 6.33 1.03 2.93
C SER A 65 6.93 1.27 4.33
N THR A 66 7.53 0.26 4.97
CA THR A 66 8.14 0.40 6.31
C THR A 66 9.28 1.40 6.34
N GLU A 67 10.15 1.38 5.33
CA GLU A 67 11.23 2.36 5.16
C GLU A 67 10.71 3.78 4.86
N SER A 68 9.45 3.91 4.46
CA SER A 68 8.78 5.22 4.31
C SER A 68 8.17 5.74 5.60
N GLY A 69 8.33 5.05 6.74
CA GLY A 69 7.76 5.45 8.02
C GLY A 69 6.31 5.03 8.22
N ILE A 70 5.80 4.08 7.42
CA ILE A 70 4.46 3.52 7.59
C ILE A 70 4.59 2.12 8.19
N PRO A 71 3.94 1.81 9.33
CA PRO A 71 4.03 0.46 9.88
C PRO A 71 3.43 -0.58 8.93
N ASP A 72 3.83 -1.84 9.12
CA ASP A 72 3.09 -2.96 8.55
C ASP A 72 2.10 -3.55 9.57
N TYR A 73 1.38 -4.59 9.17
CA TYR A 73 0.40 -5.25 10.04
C TYR A 73 1.00 -6.34 10.94
N ARG A 74 2.07 -7.01 10.51
CA ARG A 74 2.40 -8.38 10.98
C ARG A 74 3.85 -8.62 11.35
N SER A 75 4.77 -7.72 11.02
CA SER A 75 6.18 -7.91 11.35
C SER A 75 6.33 -8.19 12.84
N GLU A 76 7.17 -9.17 13.17
CA GLU A 76 7.42 -9.54 14.56
C GLU A 76 8.03 -8.35 15.30
N GLY A 77 7.50 -8.03 16.49
CA GLY A 77 7.96 -6.90 17.32
C GLY A 77 7.52 -5.51 16.86
N VAL A 78 7.33 -5.28 15.56
CA VAL A 78 7.06 -3.94 14.98
C VAL A 78 5.76 -3.81 14.18
N GLY A 79 5.07 -4.91 13.89
CA GLY A 79 3.79 -4.90 13.19
C GLY A 79 2.63 -4.47 14.09
N LEU A 80 1.59 -3.88 13.50
CA LEU A 80 0.42 -3.37 14.23
C LEU A 80 -0.22 -4.44 15.14
N TYR A 81 -0.39 -5.67 14.65
CA TYR A 81 -0.99 -6.76 15.41
C TYR A 81 -0.07 -7.38 16.46
N SER A 82 1.25 -7.17 16.32
CA SER A 82 2.23 -7.56 17.36
C SER A 82 2.30 -6.52 18.48
N ARG A 83 2.05 -5.24 18.17
CA ARG A 83 2.18 -4.11 19.12
C ARG A 83 0.87 -3.70 19.77
N THR A 84 -0.28 -4.06 19.20
CA THR A 84 -1.57 -3.53 19.62
C THR A 84 -2.71 -4.55 19.49
N GLU A 85 -3.77 -4.38 20.29
CA GLU A 85 -5.03 -5.11 20.14
C GLU A 85 -5.96 -4.49 19.08
N ARG A 86 -5.48 -3.51 18.29
CA ARG A 86 -6.32 -2.83 17.30
C ARG A 86 -6.84 -3.83 16.26
N ARG A 87 -8.15 -3.79 16.03
CA ARG A 87 -8.83 -4.56 14.99
C ARG A 87 -9.29 -3.62 13.87
N PRO A 88 -9.14 -4.03 12.61
CA PRO A 88 -9.68 -3.27 11.49
C PRO A 88 -11.21 -3.20 11.57
N ILE A 89 -11.78 -2.13 11.04
CA ILE A 89 -13.24 -2.00 10.95
C ILE A 89 -13.82 -3.00 9.93
N GLU A 90 -14.94 -3.62 10.29
CA GLU A 90 -15.71 -4.48 9.41
C GLU A 90 -16.53 -3.64 8.42
N HIS A 91 -16.58 -4.06 7.16
CA HIS A 91 -17.41 -3.40 6.13
C HIS A 91 -18.87 -3.30 6.58
N SER A 92 -19.41 -4.41 7.10
CA SER A 92 -20.80 -4.47 7.57
C SER A 92 -21.07 -3.51 8.74
N GLU A 93 -20.11 -3.32 9.64
CA GLU A 93 -20.21 -2.39 10.76
C GLU A 93 -20.23 -0.93 10.26
N PHE A 94 -19.31 -0.58 9.36
CA PHE A 94 -19.25 0.77 8.77
C PHE A 94 -20.54 1.13 8.04
N VAL A 95 -21.08 0.20 7.24
CA VAL A 95 -22.31 0.45 6.47
C VAL A 95 -23.52 0.62 7.39
N ARG A 96 -23.64 -0.19 8.45
CA ARG A 96 -24.85 -0.26 9.28
C ARG A 96 -24.87 0.74 10.43
N SER A 97 -23.72 1.17 10.94
CA SER A 97 -23.62 1.98 12.16
C SER A 97 -23.08 3.38 11.89
N GLU A 98 -23.90 4.40 12.15
CA GLU A 98 -23.45 5.80 12.11
C GLU A 98 -22.35 6.09 13.15
N ALA A 99 -22.46 5.51 14.35
CA ALA A 99 -21.45 5.63 15.38
C ALA A 99 -20.11 5.03 14.94
N ALA A 100 -20.12 3.89 14.25
CA ALA A 100 -18.89 3.29 13.71
C ALA A 100 -18.27 4.17 12.61
N ARG A 101 -19.09 4.77 11.73
CA ARG A 101 -18.59 5.73 10.73
C ARG A 101 -18.00 6.97 11.37
N ARG A 102 -18.64 7.50 12.42
CA ARG A 102 -18.13 8.65 13.19
C ARG A 102 -16.77 8.32 13.79
N ARG A 103 -16.66 7.19 14.49
CA ARG A 103 -15.40 6.71 15.08
C ARG A 103 -14.31 6.55 14.01
N TYR A 104 -14.61 5.87 12.91
CA TYR A 104 -13.68 5.66 11.81
C TYR A 104 -13.17 6.99 11.24
N TRP A 105 -14.09 7.89 10.88
CA TRP A 105 -13.73 9.15 10.25
C TRP A 105 -13.03 10.12 11.19
N ALA A 106 -13.37 10.15 12.48
CA ALA A 106 -12.67 10.95 13.48
C ALA A 106 -11.20 10.53 13.60
N ARG A 107 -10.96 9.21 13.72
CA ARG A 107 -9.60 8.65 13.77
C ARG A 107 -8.85 8.91 12.46
N ASN A 108 -9.47 8.64 11.32
CA ASN A 108 -8.86 8.92 10.02
C ASN A 108 -8.59 10.43 9.81
N PHE A 109 -9.44 11.32 10.32
CA PHE A 109 -9.26 12.77 10.25
C PHE A 109 -7.98 13.22 10.98
N VAL A 110 -7.77 12.72 12.20
CA VAL A 110 -6.57 13.03 13.01
C VAL A 110 -5.31 12.43 12.39
N GLY A 111 -5.37 11.21 11.87
CA GLY A 111 -4.21 10.54 11.26
C GLY A 111 -3.83 11.06 9.86
N TRP A 112 -4.77 11.67 9.13
CA TRP A 112 -4.60 12.03 7.72
C TRP A 112 -3.41 12.96 7.42
N PRO A 113 -3.14 14.05 8.18
CA PRO A 113 -2.02 14.94 7.88
C PRO A 113 -0.67 14.20 7.89
N GLN A 114 -0.43 13.38 8.90
CA GLN A 114 0.77 12.55 8.97
C GLN A 114 0.78 11.49 7.87
N PHE A 115 -0.29 10.70 7.75
CA PHE A 115 -0.38 9.61 6.79
C PHE A 115 -0.14 10.07 5.34
N SER A 116 -0.81 11.13 4.92
CA SER A 116 -0.74 11.65 3.54
C SER A 116 0.61 12.28 3.19
N SER A 117 1.38 12.71 4.20
CA SER A 117 2.70 13.34 4.02
C SER A 117 3.84 12.38 3.68
N HIS A 118 3.68 11.07 3.95
CA HIS A 118 4.72 10.07 3.67
C HIS A 118 5.11 10.07 2.20
N GLN A 119 6.40 9.83 1.95
CA GLN A 119 7.01 9.84 0.61
C GLN A 119 7.45 8.44 0.21
N PRO A 120 7.49 8.13 -1.10
CA PRO A 120 8.06 6.89 -1.59
C PRO A 120 9.53 6.76 -1.17
N ASN A 121 9.94 5.54 -0.82
CA ASN A 121 11.34 5.17 -0.59
C ASN A 121 12.00 4.61 -1.86
N GLU A 122 13.28 4.25 -1.75
CA GLU A 122 14.09 3.74 -2.85
C GLU A 122 13.49 2.50 -3.54
N ALA A 123 12.79 1.61 -2.82
CA ALA A 123 12.15 0.44 -3.43
C ALA A 123 11.03 0.85 -4.39
N HIS A 124 10.21 1.83 -4.03
CA HIS A 124 9.17 2.37 -4.91
C HIS A 124 9.78 3.05 -6.14
N ILE A 125 10.84 3.84 -5.94
CA ILE A 125 11.54 4.53 -7.02
C ILE A 125 12.19 3.53 -7.98
N ALA A 126 12.79 2.45 -7.48
CA ALA A 126 13.38 1.39 -8.28
C ALA A 126 12.34 0.69 -9.17
N LEU A 127 11.16 0.35 -8.63
CA LEU A 127 10.07 -0.28 -9.40
C LEU A 127 9.51 0.65 -10.48
N SER A 128 9.40 1.94 -10.19
CA SER A 128 9.02 2.97 -11.17
C SER A 128 10.09 3.12 -12.28
N ASN A 129 11.38 3.02 -11.93
CA ASN A 129 12.46 3.00 -12.90
C ASN A 129 12.42 1.74 -13.78
N TRP A 130 12.11 0.57 -13.21
CA TRP A 130 11.98 -0.68 -13.97
C TRP A 130 10.81 -0.66 -14.95
N GLU A 131 9.69 -0.02 -14.60
CA GLU A 131 8.59 0.24 -15.53
C GLU A 131 9.04 1.14 -16.68
N ARG A 132 9.71 2.26 -16.38
CA ARG A 132 10.24 3.17 -17.41
C ARG A 132 11.27 2.50 -18.33
N ALA A 133 12.02 1.53 -17.83
CA ALA A 133 12.95 0.72 -18.62
C ALA A 133 12.26 -0.43 -19.40
N GLY A 134 10.94 -0.60 -19.29
CA GLY A 134 10.19 -1.66 -19.96
C GLY A 134 10.37 -3.06 -19.35
N LYS A 135 10.96 -3.15 -18.15
CA LYS A 135 11.26 -4.42 -17.47
C LYS A 135 10.06 -4.94 -16.66
N LEU A 136 9.34 -4.01 -16.02
CA LEU A 136 8.14 -4.30 -15.23
C LEU A 136 6.92 -4.27 -16.15
N HIS A 137 6.21 -5.40 -16.23
CA HIS A 137 4.99 -5.54 -17.02
C HIS A 137 3.75 -5.06 -16.28
N TRP A 138 3.59 -5.36 -14.99
CA TRP A 138 2.48 -4.84 -14.20
C TRP A 138 2.80 -4.89 -12.72
N LEU A 139 2.36 -3.90 -11.95
CA LEU A 139 2.48 -3.88 -10.50
C LEU A 139 1.09 -3.94 -9.87
N VAL A 140 0.87 -4.91 -8.99
CA VAL A 140 -0.26 -4.94 -8.07
C VAL A 140 0.22 -4.64 -6.66
N THR A 141 -0.48 -3.76 -5.95
CA THR A 141 -0.20 -3.46 -4.55
C THR A 141 -1.39 -3.76 -3.67
N GLN A 142 -1.13 -4.36 -2.51
CA GLN A 142 -2.11 -4.51 -1.44
C GLN A 142 -2.24 -3.24 -0.59
N ASN A 143 -1.33 -2.28 -0.77
CA ASN A 143 -1.24 -1.09 0.06
C ASN A 143 -2.27 -0.05 -0.38
N VAL A 144 -2.66 0.80 0.57
CA VAL A 144 -3.66 1.87 0.39
C VAL A 144 -3.05 3.27 0.61
N ASP A 145 -1.73 3.36 0.55
CA ASP A 145 -0.89 4.52 0.96
C ASP A 145 -0.53 5.50 -0.17
N ALA A 146 -0.88 5.16 -1.41
CA ALA A 146 -0.55 5.91 -2.63
C ALA A 146 0.96 6.06 -2.92
N LEU A 147 1.87 5.32 -2.26
CA LEU A 147 3.30 5.54 -2.43
C LEU A 147 3.81 5.14 -3.83
N HIS A 148 3.26 4.07 -4.43
CA HIS A 148 3.54 3.72 -5.83
C HIS A 148 3.07 4.82 -6.80
N THR A 149 1.88 5.37 -6.58
CA THR A 149 1.36 6.50 -7.36
C THR A 149 2.27 7.73 -7.21
N LYS A 150 2.72 8.05 -5.98
CA LYS A 150 3.66 9.15 -5.71
C LYS A 150 5.03 8.93 -6.34
N ALA A 151 5.48 7.67 -6.46
CA ALA A 151 6.72 7.30 -7.17
C ALA A 151 6.59 7.37 -8.71
N GLY A 152 5.40 7.68 -9.23
CA GLY A 152 5.15 7.80 -10.67
C GLY A 152 4.91 6.47 -11.38
N GLN A 153 4.53 5.41 -10.65
CA GLN A 153 4.13 4.13 -11.24
C GLN A 153 2.84 4.31 -12.06
N GLN A 154 2.84 3.89 -13.33
CA GLN A 154 1.67 4.03 -14.22
C GLN A 154 0.96 2.69 -14.45
N ARG A 155 1.71 1.59 -14.54
CA ARG A 155 1.18 0.22 -14.73
C ARG A 155 0.86 -0.39 -13.37
N LEU A 156 -0.15 0.18 -12.72
CA LEU A 156 -0.47 -0.04 -11.32
C LEU A 156 -1.92 -0.52 -11.12
N SER A 157 -2.10 -1.49 -10.23
CA SER A 157 -3.39 -1.90 -9.69
C SER A 157 -3.38 -1.89 -8.16
N GLU A 158 -4.20 -1.03 -7.57
CA GLU A 158 -4.37 -0.94 -6.12
C GLU A 158 -5.47 -1.93 -5.67
N LEU A 159 -5.07 -3.15 -5.30
CA LEU A 159 -5.97 -4.28 -5.03
C LEU A 159 -7.01 -3.96 -3.94
N HIS A 160 -6.59 -3.22 -2.91
CA HIS A 160 -7.43 -2.81 -1.80
C HIS A 160 -7.85 -1.35 -1.89
N GLY A 161 -7.74 -0.72 -3.07
CA GLY A 161 -8.05 0.69 -3.28
C GLY A 161 -7.04 1.64 -2.65
N CYS A 162 -7.45 2.86 -2.31
CA CYS A 162 -6.54 3.89 -1.81
C CYS A 162 -7.25 4.86 -0.87
N THR A 163 -6.61 5.17 0.26
CA THR A 163 -7.13 6.12 1.25
C THR A 163 -7.18 7.55 0.74
N HIS A 164 -6.43 7.88 -0.33
CA HIS A 164 -6.45 9.20 -0.98
C HIS A 164 -7.75 9.46 -1.76
N ARG A 165 -8.64 8.47 -1.88
CA ARG A 165 -9.92 8.57 -2.57
C ARG A 165 -11.07 8.21 -1.64
N VAL A 166 -12.19 8.89 -1.84
CA VAL A 166 -13.44 8.69 -1.08
C VAL A 166 -14.55 8.42 -2.08
N THR A 167 -15.38 7.41 -1.82
CA THR A 167 -16.53 7.07 -2.66
C THR A 167 -17.84 7.23 -1.90
N CYS A 168 -18.86 7.74 -2.57
CA CYS A 168 -20.22 7.70 -2.03
C CYS A 168 -20.84 6.32 -2.21
N LEU A 169 -21.38 5.75 -1.14
CA LEU A 169 -22.02 4.44 -1.20
C LEU A 169 -23.31 4.44 -2.04
N SER A 170 -23.98 5.59 -2.14
CA SER A 170 -25.24 5.76 -2.87
C SER A 170 -25.03 6.04 -4.36
N CYS A 171 -24.36 7.15 -4.71
CA CYS A 171 -24.23 7.60 -6.12
C CYS A 171 -22.89 7.25 -6.76
N LYS A 172 -21.98 6.59 -6.04
CA LYS A 172 -20.64 6.16 -6.50
C LYS A 172 -19.68 7.28 -6.92
N THR A 173 -20.06 8.56 -6.76
CA THR A 173 -19.15 9.70 -6.94
C THR A 173 -17.88 9.49 -6.13
N VAL A 174 -16.73 9.68 -6.78
CA VAL A 174 -15.41 9.64 -6.15
C VAL A 174 -14.88 11.05 -6.00
N VAL A 175 -14.41 11.39 -4.80
CA VAL A 175 -13.79 12.69 -4.47
C VAL A 175 -12.43 12.46 -3.84
N LYS A 176 -11.58 13.49 -3.82
CA LYS A 176 -10.27 13.39 -3.17
C LYS A 176 -10.42 13.42 -1.66
N ARG A 177 -9.63 12.60 -0.96
CA ARG A 177 -9.61 12.61 0.52
C ARG A 177 -9.13 13.94 1.10
N SER A 178 -8.27 14.66 0.38
CA SER A 178 -7.83 16.02 0.77
C SER A 178 -8.99 17.02 0.80
N GLU A 179 -9.88 17.00 -0.19
CA GLU A 179 -11.07 17.85 -0.23
C GLU A 179 -12.02 17.50 0.92
N LEU A 180 -12.15 16.22 1.28
CA LEU A 180 -12.90 15.81 2.46
C LEU A 180 -12.26 16.31 3.77
N GLN A 181 -10.93 16.43 3.84
CA GLN A 181 -10.24 16.98 5.03
C GLN A 181 -10.65 18.44 5.28
N GLU A 182 -10.71 19.25 4.24
CA GLU A 182 -11.15 20.65 4.32
C GLU A 182 -12.59 20.75 4.85
N ARG A 183 -13.46 19.86 4.35
CA ARG A 183 -14.86 19.78 4.79
C ARG A 183 -14.99 19.32 6.24
N PHE A 184 -14.15 18.40 6.70
CA PHE A 184 -14.09 18.02 8.11
C PHE A 184 -13.70 19.21 9.00
N MET A 185 -12.69 20.01 8.61
CA MET A 185 -12.25 21.17 9.39
C MET A 185 -13.34 22.24 9.52
N VAL A 186 -14.08 22.52 8.44
CA VAL A 186 -15.21 23.47 8.46
C VAL A 186 -16.34 22.96 9.36
N LEU A 187 -16.64 21.66 9.29
CA LEU A 187 -17.75 21.07 10.04
C LEU A 187 -17.42 20.81 11.52
N ASN A 188 -16.13 20.75 11.87
CA ASN A 188 -15.64 20.47 13.22
C ASN A 188 -14.61 21.54 13.68
N PRO A 189 -15.00 22.82 13.79
CA PRO A 189 -14.05 23.92 14.03
C PRO A 189 -13.39 23.88 15.42
N SER A 190 -13.99 23.19 16.39
CA SER A 190 -13.47 23.04 17.75
C SER A 190 -12.71 21.72 17.97
N TRP A 191 -12.50 20.92 16.93
CA TRP A 191 -11.80 19.63 17.05
C TRP A 191 -10.29 19.84 17.04
N ASN A 192 -9.62 19.39 18.10
CA ASN A 192 -8.16 19.46 18.24
C ASN A 192 -7.60 18.27 19.02
N GLU A 193 -8.13 17.07 18.75
CA GLU A 193 -7.61 15.83 19.34
C GLU A 193 -6.25 15.50 18.73
N GLU A 194 -5.28 15.15 19.58
CA GLU A 194 -3.97 14.65 19.18
C GLU A 194 -3.89 13.14 19.44
N SER A 195 -3.15 12.41 18.60
CA SER A 195 -2.91 10.99 18.81
C SER A 195 -1.51 10.62 18.36
N HIS A 196 -0.93 9.63 19.05
CA HIS A 196 0.38 9.07 18.73
C HIS A 196 0.22 7.69 18.07
N GLY A 197 0.97 7.47 16.98
CA GLY A 197 1.00 6.20 16.27
C GLY A 197 -0.11 6.05 15.23
N VAL A 198 0.28 6.11 13.96
CA VAL A 198 -0.57 5.94 12.78
C VAL A 198 -0.44 4.52 12.26
N ALA A 199 -1.57 3.85 12.04
CA ALA A 199 -1.65 2.52 11.46
C ALA A 199 -1.34 2.52 9.93
N PRO A 200 -1.17 1.35 9.29
CA PRO A 200 -0.81 1.27 7.87
C PRO A 200 -1.85 1.87 6.90
N ASP A 201 -3.08 2.10 7.37
CA ASP A 201 -4.20 2.69 6.64
C ASP A 201 -4.53 4.14 7.07
N GLY A 202 -3.68 4.74 7.92
CA GLY A 202 -3.88 6.09 8.43
C GLY A 202 -4.74 6.19 9.70
N ASP A 203 -5.18 5.08 10.29
CA ASP A 203 -5.93 5.07 11.55
C ASP A 203 -5.07 5.44 12.76
N VAL A 204 -5.59 6.28 13.64
CA VAL A 204 -5.01 6.55 14.97
C VAL A 204 -5.97 6.08 16.06
N PHE A 205 -5.51 5.93 17.30
CA PHE A 205 -6.42 5.56 18.39
C PHE A 205 -7.07 6.81 18.98
N LEU A 206 -8.40 6.76 19.11
CA LEU A 206 -9.23 7.69 19.89
C LEU A 206 -10.31 6.87 20.60
N THR A 207 -10.69 7.29 21.81
CA THR A 207 -11.77 6.65 22.58
C THR A 207 -13.14 7.01 22.01
N ASP A 208 -14.17 6.23 22.37
CA ASP A 208 -15.55 6.50 21.96
C ASP A 208 -16.06 7.86 22.48
N GLU A 209 -15.57 8.31 23.63
CA GLU A 209 -15.88 9.61 24.22
C GLU A 209 -15.27 10.76 23.41
N GLN A 210 -14.01 10.63 23.01
CA GLN A 210 -13.33 11.64 22.19
C GLN A 210 -14.03 11.83 20.84
N VAL A 211 -14.49 10.74 20.21
CA VAL A 211 -15.14 10.80 18.89
C VAL A 211 -16.63 11.15 18.94
N ALA A 212 -17.25 11.22 20.11
CA ALA A 212 -18.71 11.30 20.26
C ALA A 212 -19.34 12.50 19.53
N ASN A 213 -18.64 13.64 19.54
CA ASN A 213 -19.12 14.89 18.95
C ASN A 213 -18.55 15.17 17.55
N PHE A 214 -17.90 14.20 16.91
CA PHE A 214 -17.41 14.36 15.54
C PHE A 214 -18.56 14.32 14.53
N ASN A 215 -18.56 15.27 13.61
CA ASN A 215 -19.52 15.36 12.53
C ASN A 215 -18.89 14.92 11.21
N VAL A 216 -19.58 14.01 10.51
CA VAL A 216 -19.14 13.45 9.23
C VAL A 216 -19.88 14.13 8.08
N PRO A 217 -19.18 14.78 7.12
CA PRO A 217 -19.82 15.36 5.95
C PRO A 217 -20.52 14.30 5.09
N ALA A 218 -21.70 14.63 4.58
CA ALA A 218 -22.42 13.80 3.60
C ALA A 218 -21.88 14.00 2.17
N CYS A 219 -22.30 13.16 1.22
CA CYS A 219 -21.98 13.39 -0.20
C CYS A 219 -22.63 14.69 -0.71
N GLU A 220 -21.88 15.56 -1.38
CA GLU A 220 -22.42 16.82 -1.92
C GLU A 220 -23.36 16.59 -3.12
N SER A 221 -23.20 15.48 -3.84
CA SER A 221 -24.04 15.16 -4.99
C SER A 221 -25.41 14.60 -4.64
N CYS A 222 -25.54 13.88 -3.51
CA CYS A 222 -26.78 13.15 -3.18
C CYS A 222 -27.13 13.06 -1.70
N GLY A 223 -26.32 13.61 -0.79
CA GLY A 223 -26.49 13.46 0.66
C GLY A 223 -26.15 12.07 1.22
N GLY A 224 -25.69 11.14 0.36
CA GLY A 224 -25.38 9.77 0.76
C GLY A 224 -24.11 9.63 1.62
N VAL A 225 -23.92 8.44 2.18
CA VAL A 225 -22.78 8.10 3.05
C VAL A 225 -21.48 8.05 2.25
N LEU A 226 -20.43 8.69 2.76
CA LEU A 226 -19.07 8.64 2.23
C LEU A 226 -18.26 7.54 2.93
N LYS A 227 -17.53 6.75 2.14
CA LYS A 227 -16.58 5.72 2.59
C LYS A 227 -15.23 5.98 1.93
N PRO A 228 -14.08 5.77 2.60
CA PRO A 228 -12.81 5.68 1.88
C PRO A 228 -12.93 4.61 0.78
N GLN A 229 -12.32 4.87 -0.38
CA GLN A 229 -12.33 3.93 -1.50
C GLN A 229 -11.26 2.86 -1.30
N VAL A 230 -11.40 2.12 -0.20
CA VAL A 230 -10.57 0.98 0.18
C VAL A 230 -11.43 -0.26 0.42
N THR A 231 -10.88 -1.44 0.26
CA THR A 231 -11.56 -2.70 0.60
C THR A 231 -11.41 -2.94 2.11
N PHE A 232 -12.50 -2.85 2.86
CA PHE A 232 -12.49 -3.17 4.30
C PHE A 232 -12.49 -4.68 4.53
N PHE A 233 -12.24 -5.09 5.79
CA PHE A 233 -12.44 -6.49 6.14
C PHE A 233 -13.91 -6.88 5.99
N GLY A 234 -14.18 -8.08 5.46
CA GLY A 234 -15.53 -8.51 5.08
C GLY A 234 -16.10 -7.84 3.81
N ASP A 235 -15.35 -6.95 3.15
CA ASP A 235 -15.68 -6.41 1.82
C ASP A 235 -15.08 -7.30 0.72
N THR A 236 -15.52 -7.12 -0.53
CA THR A 236 -15.02 -7.88 -1.69
C THR A 236 -14.24 -6.97 -2.64
N VAL A 237 -13.08 -7.44 -3.11
CA VAL A 237 -12.34 -6.77 -4.18
C VAL A 237 -13.16 -6.81 -5.48
N SER A 238 -13.07 -5.77 -6.30
CA SER A 238 -13.73 -5.75 -7.61
C SER A 238 -13.35 -6.98 -8.43
N GLN A 239 -14.34 -7.75 -8.86
CA GLN A 239 -14.14 -8.92 -9.72
C GLN A 239 -13.48 -8.52 -11.04
N GLU A 240 -13.86 -7.39 -11.61
CA GLU A 240 -13.26 -6.85 -12.84
C GLU A 240 -11.76 -6.59 -12.67
N LEU A 241 -11.36 -6.01 -11.53
CA LEU A 241 -9.96 -5.79 -11.21
C LEU A 241 -9.21 -7.13 -11.09
N VAL A 242 -9.79 -8.09 -10.38
CA VAL A 242 -9.21 -9.43 -10.21
C VAL A 242 -9.04 -10.13 -11.56
N PHE A 243 -10.07 -10.13 -12.42
CA PHE A 243 -9.96 -10.71 -13.76
C PHE A 243 -8.90 -10.02 -14.62
N SER A 244 -8.79 -8.70 -14.55
CA SER A 244 -7.76 -7.95 -15.26
C SER A 244 -6.36 -8.31 -14.77
N LEU A 245 -6.19 -8.50 -13.45
CA LEU A 245 -4.92 -8.94 -12.86
C LEU A 245 -4.51 -10.33 -13.32
N TYR A 246 -5.45 -11.26 -13.49
CA TYR A 246 -5.16 -12.57 -14.08
C TYR A 246 -4.67 -12.46 -15.52
N ASP A 247 -5.26 -11.58 -16.32
CA ASP A 247 -4.81 -11.33 -17.69
C ASP A 247 -3.37 -10.80 -17.72
N TYR A 248 -3.06 -9.77 -16.92
CA TYR A 248 -1.69 -9.24 -16.80
C TYR A 248 -0.69 -10.28 -16.30
N LEU A 249 -1.08 -11.12 -15.34
CA LEU A 249 -0.23 -12.19 -14.85
C LEU A 249 0.03 -13.24 -15.93
N SER A 250 -0.98 -13.63 -16.70
CA SER A 250 -0.85 -14.62 -17.78
C SER A 250 0.08 -14.17 -18.92
N GLN A 251 0.22 -12.85 -19.10
CA GLN A 251 1.13 -12.24 -20.09
C GLN A 251 2.55 -12.03 -19.55
N SER A 252 2.76 -12.21 -18.25
CA SER A 252 4.05 -12.04 -17.59
C SER A 252 4.89 -13.31 -17.67
N ASP A 253 6.21 -13.19 -17.57
CA ASP A 253 7.14 -14.34 -17.63
C ASP A 253 7.81 -14.67 -16.29
N ALA A 254 7.56 -13.84 -15.28
CA ALA A 254 8.03 -14.03 -13.91
C ALA A 254 7.17 -13.21 -12.94
N MET A 255 7.12 -13.64 -11.67
CA MET A 255 6.46 -12.91 -10.58
C MET A 255 7.45 -12.60 -9.45
N PHE A 256 7.47 -11.34 -8.99
CA PHE A 256 8.28 -10.90 -7.87
C PHE A 256 7.43 -10.31 -6.76
N ILE A 257 7.56 -10.85 -5.55
CA ILE A 257 6.77 -10.47 -4.38
C ILE A 257 7.66 -9.69 -3.40
N ILE A 258 7.21 -8.51 -2.98
CA ILE A 258 7.99 -7.59 -2.15
C ILE A 258 7.17 -7.14 -0.94
N GLY A 259 7.67 -7.42 0.26
CA GLY A 259 7.10 -6.88 1.50
C GLY A 259 5.67 -7.32 1.80
N SER A 260 5.28 -8.54 1.41
CA SER A 260 3.98 -9.13 1.77
C SER A 260 4.17 -10.49 2.42
N SER A 261 3.40 -10.78 3.47
CA SER A 261 3.36 -12.10 4.10
C SER A 261 2.44 -13.09 3.38
N LEU A 262 1.67 -12.63 2.38
CA LEU A 262 0.68 -13.42 1.63
C LEU A 262 -0.42 -14.11 2.46
N GLN A 263 -0.53 -13.79 3.75
CA GLN A 263 -1.55 -14.40 4.63
C GLN A 263 -2.96 -13.85 4.41
N LEU A 264 -3.09 -12.68 3.77
CA LEU A 264 -4.36 -12.11 3.34
C LEU A 264 -4.30 -11.89 1.83
N VAL A 265 -4.48 -12.98 1.09
CA VAL A 265 -4.68 -12.90 -0.35
C VAL A 265 -6.18 -13.07 -0.58
N ASN A 266 -6.91 -11.96 -0.71
CA ASN A 266 -8.26 -11.97 -1.27
C ASN A 266 -8.19 -12.06 -2.81
N LEU A 267 -7.33 -12.94 -3.33
CA LEU A 267 -7.43 -13.45 -4.69
C LEU A 267 -8.19 -14.78 -4.57
N PRO A 268 -9.16 -15.06 -5.43
CA PRO A 268 -9.84 -16.35 -5.41
C PRO A 268 -8.79 -17.49 -5.41
N ASN A 269 -9.09 -18.58 -4.69
CA ASN A 269 -8.22 -19.73 -4.31
C ASN A 269 -7.35 -20.39 -5.40
N TYR A 270 -7.27 -19.86 -6.62
CA TYR A 270 -6.43 -20.40 -7.69
C TYR A 270 -4.94 -20.09 -7.55
N MET A 271 -4.51 -19.07 -6.80
CA MET A 271 -3.07 -18.79 -6.65
C MET A 271 -2.35 -19.69 -5.65
N SER A 272 -3.07 -20.41 -4.77
CA SER A 272 -2.46 -21.34 -3.82
C SER A 272 -2.04 -22.67 -4.43
N GLU A 273 -2.59 -23.06 -5.58
CA GLU A 273 -2.26 -24.35 -6.23
C GLU A 273 -0.96 -24.30 -7.02
N ASP A 274 -0.54 -23.13 -7.51
CA ASP A 274 0.68 -22.98 -8.32
C ASP A 274 1.94 -22.66 -7.49
N THR A 275 1.80 -22.26 -6.22
CA THR A 275 2.95 -21.99 -5.33
C THR A 275 3.60 -23.26 -4.74
N GLU A 276 2.99 -24.44 -4.87
CA GLU A 276 3.61 -25.71 -4.45
C GLU A 276 4.53 -26.34 -5.52
N LYS A 277 4.74 -25.67 -6.67
CA LYS A 277 5.56 -26.21 -7.78
C LYS A 277 6.69 -25.30 -8.27
N LEU A 278 7.06 -24.25 -7.53
CA LEU A 278 8.27 -23.44 -7.75
C LEU A 278 9.14 -23.42 -6.51
#